data_AF-A0A3D0HA57-F1
#
_entry.id   AF-A0A3D0HA57-F1
#
_cell.length_a   1.000
_cell.length_b   1.000
_cell.length_c   1.000
_cell.angle_alpha   90.00
_cell.angle_beta   90.00
_cell.angle_gamma   90.00
#
_symmetry.space_group_name_H-M   'P 1'
#
loop_
_entity.id
_entity.type
_entity.pdbx_description
1 polymer ?
#
loop_
_entity_poly.entity_id
_entity_poly.type
_entity_poly.pdbx_seq_one_letter_code
_entity_poly.pdbx_strand_id
1 'polypeptide(L)' 'RAYFAGDTADCEWAMRTVRVRYPFAPLLAVGVSLGGNQLAKCLGDRGEDAAYLKAAVSVGAPV' A
#
# COMPACT_ATOMS: atom_id res chain seq x y z
N ARG A 1 5.76 7.66 18.79
CA ARG A 1 4.55 7.14 18.12
C ARG A 1 4.45 5.66 18.43
N ALA A 2 3.27 5.15 18.83
CA ALA A 2 3.05 3.71 18.91
C ALA A 2 2.88 3.15 17.48
N TYR A 3 3.48 2.00 17.19
CA TYR A 3 3.32 1.33 15.89
C TYR A 3 1.90 0.80 15.78
N PHE A 4 1.16 1.25 14.77
CA PHE A 4 -0.18 0.76 14.47
C PHE A 4 -0.17 0.17 13.06
N ALA A 5 -0.25 -1.16 12.96
CA ALA A 5 -0.22 -1.88 11.69
C ALA A 5 -1.41 -1.54 10.75
N GLY A 6 -2.35 -0.70 11.17
CA GLY A 6 -3.44 -0.16 10.35
C GLY A 6 -3.27 1.31 9.92
N ASP A 7 -2.14 1.95 10.21
CA ASP A 7 -1.92 3.34 9.82
C ASP A 7 -1.69 3.44 8.30
N THR A 8 -2.66 4.04 7.63
CA THR A 8 -2.64 4.36 6.20
C THR A 8 -1.47 5.26 5.84
N ALA A 9 -1.02 6.12 6.76
CA ALA A 9 0.08 7.04 6.51
C ALA A 9 1.42 6.30 6.33
N ASP A 10 1.69 5.28 7.14
CA ASP A 10 2.94 4.50 7.06
C ASP A 10 2.98 3.65 5.79
N CYS A 11 1.84 3.05 5.42
CA CYS A 11 1.72 2.27 4.18
C CYS A 11 1.91 3.16 2.94
N GLU A 12 1.27 4.34 2.91
CA GLU A 12 1.46 5.30 1.82
C GLU A 12 2.90 5.81 1.75
N TRP A 13 3.51 6.15 2.89
CA TRP A 13 4.88 6.63 2.94
C TRP A 13 5.86 5.62 2.33
N ALA A 14 5.72 4.34 2.65
CA ALA A 14 6.56 3.28 2.08
C ALA A 14 6.40 3.20 0.55
N MET A 15 5.16 3.18 0.05
CA MET A 15 4.88 3.09 -1.39
C MET A 15 5.38 4.33 -2.15
N ARG A 16 5.16 5.54 -1.61
CA ARG A 16 5.68 6.78 -2.18
C ARG A 16 7.20 6.82 -2.18
N THR A 17 7.85 6.31 -1.14
CA THR A 17 9.32 6.24 -1.08
C THR A 17 9.89 5.41 -2.22
N VAL A 18 9.27 4.27 -2.53
CA VAL A 18 9.67 3.45 -3.68
C VAL A 18 9.39 4.18 -5.00
N ARG A 19 8.23 4.83 -5.14
CA ARG A 19 7.89 5.62 -6.33
C ARG A 19 8.89 6.74 -6.60
N VAL A 20 9.32 7.47 -5.56
CA VAL A 20 10.32 8.54 -5.70
C VAL A 20 11.68 7.99 -6.12
N ARG A 21 12.07 6.82 -5.60
CA ARG A 21 13.35 6.18 -5.96
C ARG A 21 13.35 5.61 -7.38
N TYR A 22 12.20 5.14 -7.87
CA TYR A 22 12.05 4.53 -9.19
C TYR A 22 10.89 5.18 -9.97
N PRO A 23 11.03 6.44 -10.40
CA PRO A 23 9.90 7.24 -10.92
C PRO A 23 9.32 6.73 -12.24
N PHE A 24 10.10 5.98 -13.01
CA PHE A 24 9.71 5.44 -14.32
C PHE A 24 9.42 3.94 -14.31
N ALA A 25 9.66 3.25 -13.20
CA ALA A 25 9.40 1.82 -13.11
C ALA A 25 7.92 1.56 -12.83
N PRO A 26 7.31 0.51 -13.43
CA PRO A 26 5.97 0.09 -13.04
C PRO A 26 5.99 -0.41 -11.59
N LEU A 27 5.18 0.20 -10.73
CA LEU A 27 5.12 -0.15 -9.32
C LEU A 27 3.94 -1.08 -9.04
N LEU A 28 4.19 -2.17 -8.31
CA LEU A 28 3.20 -3.17 -7.90
C LEU A 28 3.25 -3.30 -6.37
N ALA A 29 2.09 -3.50 -5.73
CA ALA A 29 2.00 -3.72 -4.30
C ALA A 29 1.42 -5.11 -3.98
N VAL A 30 1.97 -5.80 -2.98
CA VAL A 30 1.43 -7.08 -2.51
C VAL A 30 1.35 -7.05 -0.98
N GLY A 31 0.17 -7.29 -0.44
CA GLY A 31 -0.07 -7.44 0.99
C GLY A 31 -0.39 -8.88 1.33
N VAL A 32 0.30 -9.45 2.33
CA VAL A 32 0.12 -10.85 2.76
C VAL A 32 -0.45 -10.88 4.17
N SER A 33 -1.41 -11.76 4.42
CA SER A 33 -2.08 -11.89 5.73
C SER A 33 -2.62 -10.54 6.19
N LEU A 34 -2.25 -10.05 7.38
CA LEU A 34 -2.66 -8.73 7.88
C LEU A 34 -2.30 -7.59 6.91
N GLY A 35 -1.18 -7.71 6.18
CA GLY A 35 -0.75 -6.71 5.21
C GLY A 35 -1.71 -6.57 4.02
N GLY A 36 -2.50 -7.60 3.72
CA GLY A 36 -3.55 -7.52 2.69
C GLY A 36 -4.67 -6.56 3.08
N ASN A 37 -5.12 -6.60 4.33
CA ASN A 37 -6.11 -5.64 4.86
C ASN A 37 -5.54 -4.22 4.94
N GLN A 38 -4.29 -4.10 5.40
CA GLN A 38 -3.61 -2.80 5.47
C GLN A 38 -3.49 -2.16 4.08
N LEU A 39 -3.08 -2.94 3.07
CA LEU A 39 -2.99 -2.49 1.69
C LEU A 39 -4.37 -2.11 1.14
N ALA A 40 -5.39 -2.96 1.31
CA ALA A 40 -6.74 -2.69 0.83
C ALA A 40 -7.34 -1.41 1.45
N LYS A 41 -7.23 -1.25 2.78
CA LYS A 41 -7.64 -0.02 3.48
C LYS A 41 -6.87 1.19 2.96
N CYS A 42 -5.55 1.10 2.83
CA CYS A 42 -4.74 2.22 2.36
C CYS A 42 -5.13 2.65 0.94
N LEU A 43 -5.38 1.72 0.02
CA LEU A 43 -5.82 2.04 -1.33
C LEU A 43 -7.25 2.61 -1.36
N GLY A 44 -8.14 2.10 -0.51
CA GLY A 44 -9.49 2.64 -0.35
C GLY A 44 -9.50 4.07 0.19
N ASP A 45 -8.67 4.36 1.20
CA ASP A 45 -8.55 5.70 1.80
C ASP A 45 -7.96 6.74 0.82
N ARG A 46 -7.14 6.31 -0.15
CA ARG A 46 -6.46 7.19 -1.12
C ARG A 46 -7.20 7.34 -2.44
N GLY A 47 -7.94 6.33 -2.88
CA GLY A 47 -8.64 6.36 -4.15
C GLY A 47 -7.70 6.66 -5.32
N GLU A 48 -8.02 7.69 -6.11
CA GLU A 48 -7.27 8.08 -7.31
C GLU A 48 -5.82 8.50 -7.01
N ASP A 49 -5.52 8.98 -5.80
CA ASP A 49 -4.16 9.32 -5.39
C ASP A 49 -3.22 8.10 -5.39
N ALA A 50 -3.76 6.87 -5.38
CA ALA A 50 -3.00 5.63 -5.47
C ALA A 50 -2.76 5.14 -6.91
N ALA A 51 -3.23 5.87 -7.94
CA ALA A 51 -3.11 5.48 -9.36
C ALA A 51 -1.66 5.37 -9.88
N TYR A 52 -0.67 5.77 -9.09
CA TYR A 52 0.75 5.55 -9.38
C TYR A 52 1.17 4.07 -9.28
N LEU A 53 0.36 3.23 -8.64
CA LEU A 53 0.50 1.77 -8.65
C LEU A 53 -0.18 1.19 -9.88
N LYS A 54 0.51 0.30 -10.58
CA LYS A 54 -0.04 -0.41 -11.74
C LYS A 54 -0.99 -1.53 -11.34
N ALA A 55 -0.74 -2.18 -10.20
CA ALA A 55 -1.62 -3.19 -9.62
C ALA A 55 -1.31 -3.39 -8.13
N ALA A 56 -2.28 -3.98 -7.43
CA ALA A 56 -2.16 -4.38 -6.04
C ALA A 56 -2.80 -5.75 -5.82
N VAL A 57 -2.22 -6.58 -4.94
CA VAL A 57 -2.73 -7.93 -4.63
C VAL A 57 -2.81 -8.12 -3.11
N SER A 58 -3.92 -8.68 -2.64
CA SER A 58 -4.10 -9.15 -1.26
C SER A 58 -4.06 -10.68 -1.24
N VAL A 59 -3.18 -11.26 -0.41
CA VAL A 59 -2.97 -12.71 -0.33
C VAL A 59 -3.25 -13.20 1.08
N GLY A 60 -4.30 -14.01 1.25
CA GLY A 60 -4.61 -14.66 2.52
C GLY A 60 -4.96 -13.69 3.65
N ALA A 61 -5.54 -12.53 3.31
CA ALA A 61 -5.98 -11.57 4.31
C ALA A 61 -7.08 -12.16 5.21
N PRO A 62 -6.98 -12.03 6.54
CA PRO A 62 -8.06 -12.44 7.43
C PRO A 62 -9.26 -11.50 7.25
N VAL A 63 -10.46 -12.04 7.10
CA VAL A 63 -11.72 -11.28 7.00
C VAL A 63 -12.40 -11.15 8.35
#